data_AF-A0A7S4Q1K1-F1
#
_entry.id   AF-A0A7S4Q1K1-F1
#
_cell.length_a   1.000
_cell.length_b   1.000
_cell.length_c   1.000
_cell.angle_alpha   90.00
_cell.angle_beta   90.00
_cell.angle_gamma   90.00
#
_symmetry.space_group_name_H-M   'P 1'
#
loop_
_entity.id
_entity.type
_entity.pdbx_description
1 polymer ?
#
loop_
_entity_poly.entity_id
_entity_poly.type
_entity_poly.pdbx_seq_one_letter_code
_entity_poly.pdbx_strand_id
1 'polypeptide(L)'
;GEPLSQTAQTMLPKLFDAGPERSREARRALKNLVLIACTVAIFVGGFSAVALQYGSGIFTRDPAVRAAVQGCATAPVCIASLVFAQMIDGSLLAAREFGFVIRVSLLTTALQLSLLSAAVRFQWGLSCIFLSLTLRYWIFAVLMCASAQACACTHT
;
A
#
# COMPACT_ATOMS: atom_id res chain seq x y z
N GLY A 1 17.62 -7.12 -6.32
CA GLY A 1 16.20 -7.37 -6.59
C GLY A 1 15.94 -8.85 -6.82
N GLU A 2 16.80 -9.51 -7.59
CA GLU A 2 16.66 -10.89 -8.02
C GLU A 2 16.63 -12.00 -6.93
N PRO A 3 17.46 -12.00 -5.86
CA PRO A 3 17.50 -13.18 -4.98
C PRO A 3 16.28 -13.28 -4.05
N LEU A 4 15.72 -12.14 -3.61
CA LEU A 4 14.51 -12.09 -2.76
C LEU A 4 13.24 -12.40 -3.56
N SER A 5 13.18 -11.91 -4.80
CA SER A 5 12.07 -12.19 -5.72
C SER A 5 12.04 -13.67 -6.12
N GLN A 6 13.20 -14.28 -6.41
CA GLN A 6 13.27 -15.72 -6.72
C GLN A 6 12.93 -16.61 -5.51
N THR A 7 13.32 -16.22 -4.30
CA THR A 7 12.98 -16.98 -3.09
C THR A 7 11.48 -16.90 -2.76
N ALA A 8 10.86 -15.73 -2.93
CA ALA A 8 9.41 -15.57 -2.76
C ALA A 8 8.60 -16.31 -3.84
N GLN A 9 9.03 -16.23 -5.11
CA GLN A 9 8.32 -16.84 -6.25
C GLN A 9 8.37 -18.36 -6.29
N THR A 10 9.39 -19.01 -5.71
CA THR A 10 9.52 -20.47 -5.72
C THR A 10 8.92 -21.15 -4.48
N MET A 11 8.85 -20.43 -3.35
CA MET A 11 8.35 -20.98 -2.09
C MET A 11 6.85 -20.77 -1.91
N LEU A 12 6.29 -19.60 -2.26
CA LEU A 12 4.88 -19.28 -1.93
C LEU A 12 3.84 -20.21 -2.59
N PRO A 13 3.91 -20.52 -3.90
CA PRO A 13 2.89 -21.35 -4.55
C PRO A 13 2.90 -22.81 -4.06
N LYS A 14 4.09 -23.33 -3.71
CA LYS A 14 4.27 -24.70 -3.22
C LYS A 14 3.97 -24.87 -1.72
N LEU A 15 3.71 -23.78 -1.00
CA LEU A 15 3.43 -23.82 0.45
C LEU A 15 1.93 -23.87 0.80
N PHE A 16 1.04 -23.48 -0.10
CA PHE A 16 -0.42 -23.63 0.09
C PHE A 16 -0.91 -25.04 -0.26
N ASP A 17 -0.27 -25.71 -1.24
CA ASP A 17 -0.59 -27.08 -1.64
C ASP A 17 0.07 -28.17 -0.75
N ALA A 18 0.96 -27.81 0.18
CA ALA A 18 1.79 -28.77 0.91
C ALA A 18 1.68 -28.65 2.43
N GLY A 19 0.75 -29.40 3.04
CA GLY A 19 0.75 -29.82 4.45
C GLY A 19 0.76 -28.72 5.55
N PRO A 20 0.33 -29.07 6.77
CA PRO A 20 0.18 -28.10 7.87
C PRO A 20 1.50 -27.48 8.38
N GLU A 21 2.62 -28.20 8.29
CA GLU A 21 3.96 -27.73 8.71
C GLU A 21 4.47 -26.58 7.83
N ARG A 22 4.37 -26.72 6.50
CA ARG A 22 4.88 -25.72 5.55
C ARG A 22 4.03 -24.46 5.55
N SER A 23 2.72 -24.55 5.79
CA SER A 23 1.84 -23.38 5.99
C SER A 23 2.33 -22.43 7.10
N ARG A 24 2.95 -22.96 8.16
CA ARG A 24 3.48 -22.15 9.27
C ARG A 24 4.69 -21.32 8.86
N GLU A 25 5.55 -21.84 7.99
CA GLU A 25 6.69 -21.10 7.42
C GLU A 25 6.23 -19.98 6.49
N ALA A 26 5.21 -20.21 5.65
CA ALA A 26 4.61 -19.16 4.80
C ALA A 26 4.08 -18.00 5.65
N ARG A 27 3.34 -18.30 6.72
CA ARG A 27 2.82 -17.28 7.63
C ARG A 27 3.94 -16.48 8.29
N ARG A 28 5.06 -17.13 8.61
CA ARG A 28 6.23 -16.46 9.20
C ARG A 28 6.92 -15.54 8.19
N ALA A 29 7.08 -15.99 6.95
CA ALA A 29 7.63 -15.18 5.86
C ALA A 29 6.74 -13.96 5.57
N LEU A 30 5.42 -14.14 5.50
CA LEU A 30 4.47 -13.04 5.30
C LEU A 30 4.53 -12.03 6.46
N LYS A 31 4.58 -12.49 7.72
CA LYS A 31 4.74 -11.60 8.88
C LYS A 31 6.03 -10.78 8.82
N ASN A 32 7.14 -11.41 8.43
CA ASN A 32 8.42 -10.71 8.28
C ASN A 32 8.36 -9.68 7.15
N LEU A 33 7.71 -10.01 6.03
CA LEU A 33 7.54 -9.10 4.91
C LEU A 33 6.68 -7.88 5.29
N VAL A 34 5.59 -8.09 6.03
CA VAL A 34 4.75 -7.00 6.56
C VAL A 34 5.53 -6.13 7.55
N LEU A 35 6.34 -6.71 8.43
CA LEU A 35 7.19 -5.95 9.35
C LEU A 35 8.19 -5.06 8.61
N ILE A 36 8.91 -5.62 7.64
CA ILE A 36 9.85 -4.86 6.80
C ILE A 36 9.10 -3.75 6.06
N ALA A 37 7.91 -4.05 5.52
CA ALA A 37 7.10 -3.08 4.81
C ALA A 37 6.66 -1.92 5.71
N CYS A 38 6.24 -2.20 6.95
CA CYS A 38 5.92 -1.18 7.94
C CYS A 38 7.13 -0.31 8.27
N THR A 39 8.29 -0.92 8.51
CA THR A 39 9.52 -0.17 8.83
C THR A 39 9.89 0.78 7.69
N VAL A 40 9.93 0.28 6.45
CA VAL A 40 10.24 1.10 5.27
C VAL A 40 9.21 2.22 5.08
N ALA A 41 7.91 1.92 5.21
CA ALA A 41 6.85 2.93 5.09
C ALA A 41 6.98 4.06 6.11
N ILE A 42 7.34 3.74 7.37
CA ILE A 42 7.56 4.75 8.42
C ILE A 42 8.76 5.63 8.07
N PHE A 43 9.89 5.05 7.65
CA PHE A 43 11.06 5.83 7.25
C PHE A 43 10.74 6.75 6.07
N VAL A 44 10.13 6.22 5.00
CA VAL A 44 9.80 7.02 3.82
C VAL A 44 8.78 8.11 4.15
N GLY A 45 7.76 7.82 4.96
CA GLY A 45 6.80 8.81 5.45
C GLY A 45 7.46 9.91 6.27
N GLY A 46 8.37 9.55 7.16
CA GLY A 46 9.15 10.49 7.96
C GLY A 46 10.04 11.39 7.10
N PHE A 47 10.81 10.80 6.17
CA PHE A 47 11.63 11.57 5.22
C PHE A 47 10.77 12.48 4.34
N SER A 48 9.60 12.02 3.90
CA SER A 48 8.66 12.84 3.13
C SER A 48 8.14 14.03 3.92
N ALA A 49 7.80 13.85 5.20
CA ALA A 49 7.34 14.93 6.07
C ALA A 49 8.44 16.00 6.26
N VAL A 50 9.68 15.57 6.48
CA VAL A 50 10.85 16.46 6.55
C VAL A 50 11.06 17.18 5.22
N ALA A 51 10.98 16.46 4.10
CA ALA A 51 11.13 17.05 2.76
C ALA A 51 10.02 18.07 2.43
N LEU A 52 8.78 17.87 2.91
CA LEU A 52 7.70 18.85 2.73
C LEU A 52 7.94 20.13 3.55
N GLN A 53 8.38 19.97 4.81
CA GLN A 53 8.69 21.08 5.71
C GLN A 53 9.87 21.93 5.20
N TYR A 54 10.99 21.28 4.87
CA TYR A 54 12.26 21.95 4.56
C TYR A 54 12.58 22.04 3.06
N GLY A 55 12.08 21.12 2.24
CA GLY A 55 12.37 21.03 0.81
C GLY A 55 11.40 21.80 -0.10
N SER A 56 10.27 22.28 0.41
CA SER A 56 9.31 23.07 -0.38
C SER A 56 9.92 24.35 -0.99
N GLY A 57 10.95 24.91 -0.36
CA GLY A 57 11.69 26.06 -0.88
C GLY A 57 12.63 25.76 -2.06
N ILE A 58 12.90 24.49 -2.36
CA ILE A 58 13.70 24.09 -3.53
C ILE A 58 12.83 24.11 -4.80
N PHE A 59 11.56 23.74 -4.69
CA PHE A 59 10.65 23.60 -5.83
C PHE A 59 9.91 24.87 -6.19
N THR A 60 9.61 25.75 -5.22
CA THR A 60 8.90 27.00 -5.48
C THR A 60 9.37 28.12 -4.56
N ARG A 61 9.44 29.33 -5.12
CA ARG A 61 9.70 30.58 -4.37
C ARG A 61 8.41 31.29 -3.94
N ASP A 62 7.25 30.82 -4.40
CA ASP A 62 5.96 31.43 -4.05
C ASP A 62 5.54 31.02 -2.63
N PRO A 63 5.37 31.98 -1.69
CA PRO A 63 4.97 31.69 -0.31
C PRO A 63 3.55 31.10 -0.21
N ALA A 64 2.64 31.41 -1.13
CA ALA A 64 1.28 30.87 -1.11
C ALA A 64 1.27 29.37 -1.43
N VAL A 65 2.06 28.95 -2.43
CA VAL A 65 2.23 27.53 -2.78
C VAL A 65 2.94 26.77 -1.67
N ARG A 66 3.94 27.39 -1.04
CA ARG A 66 4.65 26.80 0.10
C ARG A 66 3.74 26.55 1.29
N ALA A 67 2.91 27.52 1.66
CA ALA A 67 1.94 27.38 2.75
C ALA A 67 0.90 26.29 2.47
N ALA A 68 0.41 26.19 1.23
CA ALA A 68 -0.54 25.15 0.84
C ALA A 68 0.07 23.74 0.92
N VAL A 69 1.34 23.57 0.50
CA VAL A 69 2.05 22.29 0.56
C VAL A 69 2.43 21.91 1.99
N GLN A 70 2.91 22.85 2.80
CA GLN A 70 3.24 22.62 4.21
C GLN A 70 1.99 22.34 5.06
N GLY A 71 0.84 22.94 4.71
CA GLY A 71 -0.45 22.67 5.37
C GLY A 71 -1.04 21.30 5.04
N CYS A 72 -0.51 20.59 4.04
CA CYS A 72 -1.03 19.31 3.59
C CYS A 72 -0.43 18.14 4.39
N ALA A 73 -0.80 18.03 5.67
CA ALA A 73 -0.32 16.99 6.58
C ALA A 73 -0.67 15.55 6.14
N THR A 74 -1.62 15.40 5.21
CA THR A 74 -2.04 14.10 4.66
C THR A 74 -1.11 13.57 3.56
N ALA A 75 -0.26 14.40 2.96
CA ALA A 75 0.68 13.99 1.92
C ALA A 75 1.72 12.93 2.37
N PRO A 76 2.45 13.10 3.51
CA PRO A 76 3.44 12.10 3.94
C PRO A 76 2.78 10.79 4.36
N VAL A 77 1.56 10.84 4.92
CA VAL A 77 0.76 9.65 5.24
C VAL A 77 0.39 8.90 3.96
N CYS A 78 -0.07 9.61 2.93
CA CYS A 78 -0.39 9.01 1.64
C CYS A 78 0.82 8.33 1.00
N ILE A 79 2.01 8.95 1.10
CA ILE A 79 3.25 8.39 0.55
C ILE A 79 3.67 7.13 1.32
N ALA A 80 3.59 7.14 2.65
CA ALA A 80 3.85 5.96 3.47
C ALA A 80 2.89 4.80 3.12
N SER A 81 1.59 5.11 2.99
CA SER A 81 0.57 4.12 2.61
C SER A 81 0.77 3.59 1.18
N LEU A 82 1.23 4.41 0.24
CA LEU A 82 1.57 3.97 -1.11
C LEU A 82 2.72 2.95 -1.09
N VAL A 83 3.81 3.27 -0.39
CA VAL A 83 4.98 2.39 -0.29
C VAL A 83 4.62 1.06 0.35
N PHE A 84 3.78 1.09 1.38
CA PHE A 84 3.25 -0.11 2.01
C PHE A 84 2.40 -0.95 1.04
N ALA A 85 1.47 -0.32 0.33
CA ALA A 85 0.61 -1.01 -0.64
C ALA A 85 1.40 -1.64 -1.80
N GLN A 86 2.44 -0.96 -2.31
CA GLN A 86 3.31 -1.49 -3.37
C GLN A 86 4.06 -2.76 -2.95
N MET A 87 4.48 -2.85 -1.68
CA MET A 87 5.10 -4.07 -1.16
C MET A 87 4.11 -5.23 -1.05
N ILE A 88 2.85 -4.94 -0.69
CA ILE A 88 1.78 -5.94 -0.70
C ILE A 88 1.49 -6.41 -2.13
N ASP A 89 1.33 -5.49 -3.07
CA ASP A 89 1.13 -5.83 -4.50
C ASP A 89 2.25 -6.72 -5.04
N GLY A 90 3.52 -6.37 -4.74
CA GLY A 90 4.68 -7.17 -5.13
C GLY A 90 4.67 -8.58 -4.53
N SER A 91 4.22 -8.72 -3.29
CA SER A 91 4.08 -10.03 -2.64
C SER A 91 3.00 -10.91 -3.28
N LEU A 92 1.92 -10.30 -3.80
CA LEU A 92 0.81 -11.01 -4.43
C LEU A 92 1.08 -11.40 -5.87
N LEU A 93 1.83 -10.56 -6.59
CA LEU A 93 2.40 -10.92 -7.88
C LEU A 93 3.26 -12.18 -7.77
N ALA A 94 3.99 -12.34 -6.65
CA ALA A 94 4.73 -13.56 -6.35
C ALA A 94 3.82 -14.74 -5.95
N ALA A 95 2.64 -14.48 -5.37
CA ALA A 95 1.68 -15.50 -4.95
C ALA A 95 0.81 -16.08 -6.08
N ARG A 96 0.92 -15.57 -7.32
CA ARG A 96 0.13 -15.98 -8.51
C ARG A 96 -1.40 -15.78 -8.41
N GLU A 97 -1.89 -15.07 -7.40
CA GLU A 97 -3.31 -14.73 -7.21
C GLU A 97 -3.78 -13.56 -8.11
N PHE A 98 -3.40 -13.56 -9.39
CA PHE A 98 -3.58 -12.42 -10.29
C PHE A 98 -5.05 -12.02 -10.49
N GLY A 99 -5.97 -12.99 -10.51
CA GLY A 99 -7.38 -12.73 -10.78
C GLY A 99 -8.13 -12.05 -9.63
N PHE A 100 -7.73 -12.27 -8.37
CA PHE A 100 -8.31 -11.59 -7.22
C PHE A 100 -7.78 -10.16 -7.13
N VAL A 101 -6.45 -9.99 -7.28
CA VAL A 101 -5.80 -8.68 -7.26
C VAL A 101 -6.38 -7.74 -8.32
N ILE A 102 -6.54 -8.21 -9.57
CA ILE A 102 -7.10 -7.38 -10.65
C ILE A 102 -8.53 -6.94 -10.31
N ARG A 103 -9.37 -7.83 -9.79
CA ARG A 103 -10.77 -7.50 -9.44
C ARG A 103 -10.85 -6.47 -8.31
N VAL A 104 -10.09 -6.66 -7.24
CA VAL A 104 -10.06 -5.71 -6.11
C VAL A 104 -9.45 -4.37 -6.52
N SER A 105 -8.36 -4.39 -7.30
CA SER A 105 -7.72 -3.17 -7.81
C SER A 105 -8.65 -2.38 -8.72
N LEU A 106 -9.40 -3.05 -9.61
CA LEU A 106 -10.38 -2.40 -10.48
C LEU A 106 -11.53 -1.78 -9.69
N LEU A 107 -12.10 -2.52 -8.72
CA LEU A 107 -13.19 -2.04 -7.87
C LEU A 107 -12.76 -0.82 -7.04
N THR A 108 -11.60 -0.91 -6.39
CA THR A 108 -11.06 0.17 -5.56
C THR A 108 -10.67 1.40 -6.37
N THR A 109 -10.20 1.21 -7.61
CA THR A 109 -9.91 2.31 -8.54
C THR A 109 -11.19 2.97 -9.05
N ALA A 110 -12.22 2.20 -9.39
CA ALA A 110 -13.52 2.73 -9.79
C ALA A 110 -14.17 3.54 -8.66
N LEU A 111 -14.11 3.03 -7.43
CA LEU A 111 -14.58 3.73 -6.24
C LEU A 111 -13.81 5.05 -6.02
N GLN A 112 -12.48 5.03 -6.17
CA GLN A 112 -11.66 6.24 -6.06
C GLN A 112 -12.01 7.27 -7.14
N LEU A 113 -12.22 6.84 -8.39
CA LEU A 113 -12.59 7.73 -9.50
C LEU A 113 -13.93 8.43 -9.23
N SER A 114 -14.90 7.69 -8.68
CA SER A 114 -16.20 8.25 -8.29
C SER A 114 -16.03 9.29 -7.17
N LEU A 115 -15.23 8.98 -6.15
CA LEU A 115 -14.97 9.89 -5.04
C LEU A 115 -14.23 11.15 -5.49
N LEU A 116 -13.27 11.02 -6.41
CA LEU A 116 -12.53 12.14 -6.97
C LEU A 116 -13.44 13.02 -7.85
N SER A 117 -14.31 12.40 -8.66
CA SER A 117 -15.29 13.13 -9.47
C SER A 117 -16.25 13.94 -8.59
N ALA A 118 -16.66 13.39 -7.45
CA ALA A 118 -17.45 14.11 -6.45
C ALA A 118 -16.63 15.25 -5.80
N ALA A 119 -15.40 14.98 -5.37
CA ALA A 119 -14.52 15.97 -4.74
C ALA A 119 -14.23 17.18 -5.66
N VAL A 120 -14.01 16.94 -6.96
CA VAL A 120 -13.85 18.00 -7.97
C VAL A 120 -15.14 18.81 -8.12
N ARG A 121 -16.30 18.14 -8.09
CA ARG A 121 -17.61 18.79 -8.20
C ARG A 121 -17.97 19.63 -6.97
N PHE A 122 -17.51 19.24 -5.79
CA PHE A 122 -17.72 19.96 -4.53
C PHE A 122 -16.55 20.88 -4.12
N GLN A 123 -15.51 21.03 -4.96
CA GLN A 123 -14.30 21.83 -4.69
C GLN A 123 -13.62 21.46 -3.36
N TRP A 124 -13.56 20.17 -3.04
CA TRP A 124 -12.87 19.71 -1.85
C TRP A 124 -11.36 19.81 -2.06
N GLY A 125 -10.67 20.46 -1.12
CA GLY A 125 -9.26 20.81 -1.24
C GLY A 125 -8.30 19.62 -1.35
N LEU A 126 -7.02 19.93 -1.58
CA LEU A 126 -5.94 18.98 -1.85
C LEU A 126 -5.83 17.83 -0.81
N SER A 127 -6.13 18.13 0.46
CA SER A 127 -6.11 17.13 1.54
C SER A 127 -7.11 15.99 1.33
N CYS A 128 -8.28 16.27 0.74
CA CYS A 128 -9.28 15.25 0.44
C CYS A 128 -8.80 14.27 -0.64
N ILE A 129 -8.04 14.76 -1.62
CA ILE A 129 -7.45 13.92 -2.67
C ILE A 129 -6.47 12.94 -2.04
N PHE A 130 -5.53 13.41 -1.22
CA PHE A 130 -4.59 12.54 -0.51
C PHE A 130 -5.28 11.58 0.48
N LEU A 131 -6.36 12.02 1.13
CA LEU A 131 -7.15 11.18 2.03
C LEU A 131 -7.83 10.05 1.26
N SER A 132 -8.45 10.35 0.11
CA SER A 132 -9.10 9.35 -0.74
C SER A 132 -8.12 8.29 -1.27
N LEU A 133 -6.90 8.72 -1.64
CA LEU A 133 -5.82 7.83 -2.03
C LEU A 133 -5.38 6.94 -0.87
N THR A 134 -5.18 7.53 0.32
CA THR A 134 -4.83 6.80 1.54
C THR A 134 -5.89 5.76 1.85
N LEU A 135 -7.17 6.13 1.81
CA LEU A 135 -8.29 5.24 2.04
C LEU A 135 -8.29 4.07 1.05
N ARG A 136 -7.99 4.30 -0.24
CA ARG A 136 -7.85 3.23 -1.23
C ARG A 136 -6.78 2.22 -0.83
N TYR A 137 -5.59 2.70 -0.46
CA TYR A 137 -4.48 1.82 -0.06
C TYR A 137 -4.80 1.00 1.18
N TRP A 138 -5.51 1.57 2.15
CA TRP A 138 -5.94 0.86 3.35
C TRP A 138 -7.05 -0.16 3.08
N ILE A 139 -8.05 0.17 2.27
CA ILE A 139 -9.09 -0.79 1.85
C ILE A 139 -8.45 -1.99 1.16
N PHE A 140 -7.50 -1.72 0.26
CA PHE A 140 -6.75 -2.78 -0.41
C PHE A 140 -5.99 -3.65 0.60
N ALA A 141 -5.20 -3.06 1.49
CA ALA A 141 -4.43 -3.80 2.51
C ALA A 141 -5.32 -4.65 3.43
N VAL A 142 -6.47 -4.12 3.86
CA VAL A 142 -7.41 -4.85 4.74
C VAL A 142 -8.05 -6.03 4.01
N LEU A 143 -8.50 -5.84 2.76
CA LEU A 143 -9.08 -6.92 1.95
C LEU A 143 -8.06 -8.04 1.72
N MET A 144 -6.79 -7.69 1.56
CA MET A 144 -5.72 -8.67 1.42
C MET A 144 -5.44 -9.44 2.72
N CYS A 145 -5.41 -8.75 3.86
CA CYS A 145 -5.32 -9.43 5.16
C CYS A 145 -6.50 -10.38 5.39
N ALA A 146 -7.71 -9.98 4.98
CA ALA A 146 -8.91 -10.79 5.11
C ALA A 146 -8.87 -12.04 4.19
N SER A 147 -8.45 -11.91 2.94
CA SER A 147 -8.33 -13.06 2.03
C SER A 147 -7.23 -14.04 2.47
N ALA A 148 -6.12 -13.53 3.00
CA ALA A 148 -5.06 -14.35 3.58
C ALA A 148 -5.55 -15.15 4.81
N GLN A 149 -6.40 -14.56 5.64
CA GLN A 149 -7.03 -15.25 6.78
C GLN A 149 -8.07 -16.29 6.32
N ALA A 150 -8.87 -15.97 5.30
CA ALA A 150 -9.86 -16.90 4.77
C ALA A 150 -9.20 -18.16 4.18
N CYS A 151 -8.15 -17.99 3.37
CA CYS A 151 -7.39 -19.11 2.81
C CYS A 151 -6.72 -19.98 3.89
N ALA A 152 -6.32 -19.36 5.01
CA ALA A 152 -5.73 -20.05 6.15
C ALA A 152 -6.73 -20.92 6.94
N CYS A 153 -8.04 -20.65 6.88
CA CYS A 153 -9.09 -21.44 7.55
C CYS A 153 -9.63 -22.59 6.69
N THR A 154 -9.50 -22.54 5.36
CA THR A 154 -10.01 -23.60 4.47
C THR A 154 -9.10 -24.84 4.43
N HIS A 155 -7.86 -24.74 4.92
CA HIS A 155 -6.87 -25.83 4.96
C HIS A 155 -6.64 -26.42 6.36
N THR A 156 -7.50 -26.11 7.33
CA THR A 156 -7.58 -26.80 8.64
C THR A 156 -8.77 -27.74 8.66
#